data_AF-A0A946I159-F1
#
_entry.id   AF-A0A946I159-F1
#
_cell.length_a   1.000
_cell.length_b   1.000
_cell.length_c   1.000
_cell.angle_alpha   90.00
_cell.angle_beta   90.00
_cell.angle_gamma   90.00
#
_symmetry.space_group_name_H-M   'P 1'
#
loop_
_entity.id
_entity.type
_entity.pdbx_description
1 polymer ?
#
loop_
_entity_poly.entity_id
_entity_poly.type
_entity_poly.pdbx_seq_one_letter_code
_entity_poly.pdbx_strand_id
1 'polypeptide(L)'
;MNALRRLLALILEHLWWSIDPITAEVPPAQIGKEAIQAAIHLIDDYFAPMTVRCYGDARHHQHDASVLALAQAILVRNPETVNARDVYSTWGIASIGSSVAFEAASAALEAADWLRPVNSDSGAKGGRPRKDYAINPNLSQNPQN
;
A
#
# COMPACT_ATOMS: atom_id res chain seq x y z
N MET A 1 -12.55 -0.82 -12.90
CA MET A 1 -12.89 -2.25 -12.91
C MET A 1 -13.72 -2.68 -14.13
N ASN A 2 -14.71 -1.89 -14.57
CA ASN A 2 -15.59 -2.25 -15.70
C ASN A 2 -14.88 -2.45 -17.05
N ALA A 3 -13.76 -1.76 -17.29
CA ALA A 3 -12.96 -1.94 -18.51
C ALA A 3 -12.27 -3.32 -18.57
N LEU A 4 -11.78 -3.82 -17.43
CA LEU A 4 -11.04 -5.09 -17.35
C LEU A 4 -11.96 -6.28 -17.66
N ARG A 5 -13.20 -6.24 -17.14
CA ARG A 5 -14.24 -7.23 -17.45
C ARG A 5 -14.56 -7.32 -18.94
N ARG A 6 -14.62 -6.17 -19.64
CA ARG A 6 -14.90 -6.13 -21.09
C ARG A 6 -13.74 -6.68 -21.91
N LEU A 7 -12.50 -6.34 -21.56
CA LEU A 7 -11.30 -6.88 -22.22
C LEU A 7 -11.21 -8.39 -22.06
N LEU A 8 -11.44 -8.88 -20.84
CA LEU A 8 -11.45 -10.31 -20.57
C LEU A 8 -12.58 -11.03 -21.34
N ALA A 9 -13.77 -10.45 -21.41
CA ALA A 9 -14.85 -11.02 -22.21
C ALA A 9 -14.50 -11.11 -23.70
N LEU A 10 -13.84 -10.08 -24.26
CA LEU A 10 -13.35 -10.12 -25.64
C LEU A 10 -12.34 -11.25 -25.87
N ILE A 11 -11.42 -11.44 -24.93
CA ILE A 11 -10.42 -12.52 -24.98
C ILE A 11 -11.10 -13.88 -24.92
N LEU A 12 -12.07 -14.06 -24.01
CA LEU A 12 -12.82 -15.32 -23.89
C LEU A 12 -13.60 -15.65 -25.16
N GLU A 13 -14.23 -14.65 -25.78
CA GLU A 13 -14.95 -14.83 -27.04
C GLU A 13 -14.03 -15.34 -28.16
N HIS A 14 -12.85 -14.74 -28.31
CA HIS A 14 -11.87 -15.15 -29.31
C HIS A 14 -11.21 -16.49 -28.97
N LEU A 15 -11.02 -16.77 -27.67
CA LEU A 15 -10.49 -18.04 -27.22
C LEU A 15 -11.47 -19.17 -27.52
N TRP A 16 -12.76 -18.99 -27.23
CA TRP A 16 -13.80 -19.97 -27.57
C TRP A 16 -13.92 -20.19 -29.07
N TRP A 17 -13.84 -19.11 -29.85
CA TRP A 17 -13.75 -19.22 -31.31
C TRP A 17 -12.55 -20.07 -31.78
N SER A 18 -11.39 -19.92 -31.15
CA SER A 18 -10.17 -20.66 -31.53
C SER A 18 -10.20 -22.17 -31.21
N ILE A 19 -11.14 -22.63 -30.38
CA ILE A 19 -11.22 -24.03 -29.94
C ILE A 19 -11.78 -24.93 -31.05
N ASP A 20 -12.69 -24.42 -31.90
CA ASP A 20 -13.28 -25.20 -32.98
C ASP A 20 -13.12 -24.51 -34.35
N PRO A 21 -11.95 -24.68 -35.00
CA PRO A 21 -11.68 -24.08 -36.31
C PRO A 21 -12.49 -24.70 -37.45
N ILE A 22 -13.25 -25.78 -37.21
CA ILE A 22 -14.01 -26.49 -38.25
C ILE A 22 -15.42 -25.91 -38.39
N THR A 23 -16.00 -25.36 -37.31
CA THR A 23 -17.36 -24.82 -37.31
C THR A 23 -17.43 -23.29 -37.37
N ALA A 24 -16.35 -22.58 -37.06
CA ALA A 24 -16.34 -21.13 -36.95
C ALA A 24 -15.42 -20.44 -37.98
N GLU A 25 -15.80 -20.44 -39.26
CA GLU A 25 -15.02 -19.78 -40.33
C GLU A 25 -14.90 -18.25 -40.16
N VAL A 26 -15.84 -17.61 -39.46
CA VAL A 26 -15.89 -16.15 -39.29
C VAL A 26 -15.54 -15.77 -37.85
N PRO A 27 -14.59 -14.82 -37.63
CA PRO A 27 -14.26 -14.35 -36.30
C PRO A 27 -15.42 -13.59 -35.66
N PRO A 28 -15.58 -13.66 -34.32
CA PRO A 28 -16.68 -13.03 -33.62
C PRO A 28 -16.59 -11.50 -33.70
N ALA A 29 -17.63 -10.86 -34.27
CA ALA A 29 -17.71 -9.41 -34.42
C ALA A 29 -18.31 -8.70 -33.18
N GLN A 30 -18.90 -9.47 -32.26
CA GLN A 30 -19.57 -8.96 -31.06
C GLN A 30 -19.24 -9.88 -29.88
N ILE A 31 -19.26 -9.32 -28.67
CA ILE A 31 -19.06 -10.07 -27.44
C ILE A 31 -20.41 -10.62 -26.97
N GLY A 32 -20.50 -11.93 -26.80
CA GLY A 32 -21.70 -12.60 -26.32
C GLY A 32 -21.96 -12.34 -24.83
N LYS A 33 -23.22 -12.51 -24.42
CA LYS A 33 -23.62 -12.39 -23.01
C LYS A 33 -22.87 -13.38 -22.12
N GLU A 34 -22.63 -14.59 -22.62
CA GLU A 34 -21.96 -15.68 -21.91
C GLU A 34 -20.50 -15.33 -21.61
N ALA A 35 -19.77 -14.75 -22.57
CA ALA A 35 -18.40 -14.29 -22.37
C ALA A 35 -18.31 -13.16 -21.33
N ILE A 36 -19.28 -12.24 -21.32
CA ILE A 36 -19.37 -11.19 -20.30
C ILE A 36 -19.62 -11.80 -18.91
N GLN A 37 -20.55 -12.73 -18.80
CA GLN A 37 -20.85 -13.40 -17.53
C GLN A 37 -19.64 -14.19 -17.02
N ALA A 38 -18.99 -14.96 -17.88
CA ALA A 38 -17.78 -15.70 -17.54
C ALA A 38 -16.65 -14.76 -17.08
N ALA A 39 -16.46 -13.63 -17.75
CA ALA A 39 -15.46 -12.64 -17.36
C ALA A 39 -15.76 -11.99 -15.99
N ILE A 40 -17.04 -11.71 -15.69
CA ILE A 40 -17.45 -11.20 -14.37
C ILE A 40 -17.10 -12.21 -13.29
N HIS A 41 -17.52 -13.47 -13.45
CA HIS A 41 -17.24 -14.53 -12.48
C HIS A 41 -15.73 -14.76 -12.29
N LEU A 42 -14.95 -14.80 -13.38
CA LEU A 42 -13.52 -15.04 -13.28
C LEU A 42 -12.80 -13.90 -12.53
N ILE A 43 -13.24 -12.65 -12.70
CA ILE A 43 -12.65 -11.52 -12.00
C ILE A 43 -13.09 -11.49 -10.54
N ASP A 44 -14.39 -11.62 -10.28
CA ASP A 44 -14.94 -11.39 -8.95
C ASP A 44 -14.69 -12.59 -8.02
N ASP A 45 -14.82 -13.81 -8.54
CA ASP A 45 -14.76 -15.04 -7.73
C ASP A 45 -13.36 -15.67 -7.70
N TYR A 46 -12.49 -15.38 -8.68
CA TYR A 46 -11.15 -15.95 -8.74
C TYR A 46 -10.03 -14.90 -8.64
N PHE A 47 -9.92 -13.96 -9.58
CA PHE A 47 -8.77 -13.04 -9.60
C PHE A 47 -8.78 -12.04 -8.44
N ALA A 48 -9.93 -11.49 -8.05
CA ALA A 48 -10.03 -10.56 -6.92
C ALA A 48 -9.62 -11.21 -5.58
N PRO A 49 -10.14 -12.38 -5.16
CA PRO A 49 -9.67 -13.01 -3.93
C PRO A 49 -8.21 -13.49 -4.04
N MET A 50 -7.78 -13.95 -5.22
CA MET A 50 -6.40 -14.40 -5.41
C MET A 50 -5.40 -13.24 -5.35
N THR A 51 -5.75 -12.07 -5.88
CA THR A 51 -4.91 -10.86 -5.76
C THR A 51 -4.77 -10.41 -4.31
N VAL A 52 -5.81 -10.57 -3.48
CA VAL A 52 -5.68 -10.32 -2.03
C VAL A 52 -4.74 -11.33 -1.37
N ARG A 53 -4.73 -12.59 -1.80
CA ARG A 53 -3.81 -13.60 -1.25
C ARG A 53 -2.36 -13.39 -1.69
N CYS A 54 -2.15 -13.05 -2.97
CA CYS A 54 -0.81 -12.90 -3.53
C CYS A 54 -0.19 -11.52 -3.24
N TYR A 55 -1.01 -10.47 -3.24
CA TYR A 55 -0.57 -9.08 -3.07
C TYR A 55 -1.14 -8.43 -1.80
N GLY A 56 -1.73 -9.22 -0.89
CA GLY A 56 -2.27 -8.71 0.38
C GLY A 56 -1.22 -7.98 1.20
N ASP A 57 0.01 -8.50 1.22
CA ASP A 57 1.16 -7.87 1.86
C ASP A 57 1.64 -6.62 1.10
N ALA A 58 1.37 -6.50 -0.20
CA ALA A 58 1.77 -5.36 -1.00
C ALA A 58 0.77 -4.18 -0.94
N ARG A 59 -0.38 -4.31 -0.23
CA ARG A 59 -1.37 -3.22 -0.07
C ARG A 59 -0.91 -2.06 0.82
N HIS A 60 0.35 -2.03 1.24
CA HIS A 60 0.95 -0.95 2.04
C HIS A 60 1.04 0.41 1.32
N HIS A 61 0.59 0.55 0.07
CA HIS A 61 0.75 1.78 -0.73
C HIS A 61 0.18 3.09 -0.14
N GLN A 62 -0.88 3.04 0.70
CA GLN A 62 -1.33 4.26 1.40
C GLN A 62 -0.39 4.64 2.55
N HIS A 63 0.23 3.64 3.19
CA HIS A 63 1.26 3.87 4.19
C HIS A 63 2.58 4.29 3.56
N ASP A 64 2.90 3.87 2.33
CA ASP A 64 4.13 4.28 1.63
C ASP A 64 4.24 5.80 1.49
N ALA A 65 3.15 6.53 1.21
CA ALA A 65 3.18 7.99 1.12
C ALA A 65 3.45 8.66 2.47
N SER A 66 2.87 8.14 3.56
CA SER A 66 3.11 8.63 4.92
C SER A 66 4.52 8.28 5.41
N VAL A 67 5.02 7.07 5.10
CA VAL A 67 6.38 6.60 5.38
C VAL A 67 7.40 7.49 4.68
N LEU A 68 7.22 7.72 3.38
CA LEU A 68 8.15 8.50 2.56
C LEU A 68 8.17 9.97 2.99
N ALA A 69 6.99 10.54 3.29
CA ALA A 69 6.92 11.91 3.83
C ALA A 69 7.57 12.04 5.21
N LEU A 70 7.39 11.05 6.09
CA LEU A 70 8.03 11.04 7.41
C LEU A 70 9.56 10.88 7.27
N ALA A 71 10.02 9.96 6.41
CA ALA A 71 11.43 9.76 6.12
C ALA A 71 12.10 11.03 5.56
N GLN A 72 11.46 11.69 4.58
CA GLN A 72 11.96 12.95 4.04
C GLN A 72 12.01 14.05 5.10
N ALA A 73 10.99 14.16 5.95
CA ALA A 73 10.99 15.15 7.03
C ALA A 73 12.12 14.89 8.05
N ILE A 74 12.42 13.62 8.35
CA ILE A 74 13.54 13.23 9.21
C ILE A 74 14.87 13.64 8.56
N LEU A 75 15.07 13.35 7.27
CA LEU A 75 16.30 13.73 6.57
C LEU A 75 16.51 15.25 6.50
N VAL A 76 15.45 16.01 6.21
CA VAL A 76 15.53 17.48 6.07
C VAL A 76 15.75 18.17 7.41
N ARG A 77 15.05 17.73 8.47
CA ARG A 77 15.07 18.41 9.78
C ARG A 77 16.15 17.86 10.71
N ASN A 78 16.69 16.68 10.41
CA ASN A 78 17.64 15.91 11.21
C ASN A 78 17.38 15.99 12.73
N PRO A 79 16.16 15.63 13.19
CA PRO A 79 15.85 15.68 14.62
C PRO A 79 16.57 14.56 15.38
N GLU A 80 16.82 14.76 16.67
CA GLU A 80 17.34 13.68 17.53
C GLU A 80 16.23 12.68 17.92
N THR A 81 14.99 13.18 18.08
CA THR A 81 13.82 12.41 18.48
C THR A 81 12.57 12.79 17.71
N VAL A 82 11.66 11.84 17.50
CA VAL A 82 10.37 12.05 16.84
C VAL A 82 9.24 11.58 17.75
N ASN A 83 8.25 12.44 17.95
CA ASN A 83 6.97 12.11 18.58
C ASN A 83 5.81 12.48 17.64
N ALA A 84 4.71 11.74 17.72
CA ALA A 84 3.45 12.04 17.03
C ALA A 84 3.02 13.51 17.21
N ARG A 85 3.15 14.06 18.42
CA ARG A 85 2.80 15.45 18.73
C ARG A 85 3.60 16.46 17.90
N ASP A 86 4.90 16.24 17.77
CA ASP A 86 5.78 17.14 17.01
C ASP A 86 5.48 17.06 15.52
N VAL A 87 5.15 15.86 15.04
CA VAL A 87 4.75 15.65 13.64
C VAL A 87 3.45 16.40 13.32
N TYR A 88 2.42 16.31 14.17
CA TYR A 88 1.15 17.01 13.94
C TYR A 88 1.23 18.51 14.17
N SER A 89 1.94 18.96 15.21
CA SER A 89 1.94 20.36 15.62
C SER A 89 3.00 21.19 14.90
N THR A 90 4.15 20.61 14.60
CA THR A 90 5.35 21.36 14.18
C THR A 90 5.74 21.04 12.74
N TRP A 91 5.42 19.84 12.24
CA TRP A 91 5.89 19.41 10.93
C TRP A 91 4.87 19.61 9.82
N GLY A 92 3.56 19.59 10.14
CA GLY A 92 2.51 19.95 9.19
C GLY A 92 2.45 19.03 7.96
N ILE A 93 2.72 17.73 8.16
CA ILE A 93 2.77 16.76 7.06
C ILE A 93 1.35 16.38 6.65
N ALA A 94 0.91 16.82 5.46
CA ALA A 94 -0.44 16.59 4.96
C ALA A 94 -0.81 15.08 4.82
N SER A 95 0.18 14.22 4.54
CA SER A 95 -0.03 12.77 4.42
C SER A 95 -0.12 12.03 5.76
N ILE A 96 0.15 12.69 6.90
CA ILE A 96 0.04 12.13 8.24
C ILE A 96 -1.06 12.91 8.96
N GLY A 97 -2.31 12.68 8.54
CA GLY A 97 -3.49 13.32 9.13
C GLY A 97 -4.14 12.54 10.28
N SER A 98 -3.67 11.31 10.57
CA SER A 98 -4.28 10.43 11.57
C SER A 98 -3.24 9.67 12.39
N SER A 99 -3.61 9.28 13.62
CA SER A 99 -2.78 8.44 14.50
C SER A 99 -2.43 7.10 13.88
N VAL A 100 -3.34 6.53 13.09
CA VAL A 100 -3.13 5.24 12.41
C VAL A 100 -2.05 5.38 11.33
N ALA A 101 -2.08 6.48 10.56
CA ALA A 101 -1.07 6.74 9.53
C ALA A 101 0.32 6.96 10.14
N PHE A 102 0.41 7.65 11.28
CA PHE A 102 1.67 7.83 12.00
C PHE A 102 2.21 6.51 12.55
N GLU A 103 1.38 5.72 13.25
CA GLU A 103 1.83 4.45 13.83
C GLU A 103 2.31 3.46 12.76
N ALA A 104 1.60 3.35 11.63
CA ALA A 104 2.02 2.52 10.51
C ALA A 104 3.33 3.03 9.88
N ALA A 105 3.49 4.36 9.74
CA ALA A 105 4.72 4.92 9.21
C ALA A 105 5.92 4.71 10.15
N SER A 106 5.73 4.91 11.46
CA SER A 106 6.75 4.62 12.47
C SER A 106 7.13 3.15 12.49
N ALA A 107 6.17 2.23 12.40
CA ALA A 107 6.44 0.79 12.37
C ALA A 107 7.26 0.37 11.14
N ALA A 108 6.96 0.93 9.97
CA ALA A 108 7.74 0.66 8.75
C ALA A 108 9.17 1.22 8.83
N LEU A 109 9.35 2.40 9.43
CA LEU A 109 10.69 2.99 9.64
C LEU A 109 11.48 2.28 10.75
N GLU A 110 10.80 1.73 11.76
CA GLU A 110 11.42 0.86 12.77
C GLU A 110 11.90 -0.46 12.13
N ALA A 111 11.08 -1.08 11.27
CA ALA A 111 11.49 -2.27 10.51
C ALA A 111 12.69 -2.02 9.58
N ALA A 112 12.85 -0.78 9.10
CA ALA A 112 14.00 -0.34 8.31
C ALA A 112 15.22 0.09 9.16
N ASP A 113 15.15 0.01 10.50
CA ASP A 113 16.18 0.44 11.46
C ASP A 113 16.49 1.96 11.41
N TRP A 114 15.52 2.78 10.99
CA TRP A 114 15.61 4.25 11.02
C TRP A 114 15.19 4.83 12.38
N LEU A 115 14.21 4.20 13.02
CA LEU A 115 13.64 4.62 14.30
C LEU A 115 13.80 3.51 15.33
N ARG A 116 14.04 3.91 16.59
CA ARG A 116 14.02 3.00 17.73
C ARG A 116 13.11 3.56 18.82
N PRO A 117 12.14 2.79 19.35
CA PRO A 117 11.30 3.26 20.44
C PRO A 117 12.15 3.55 21.68
N VAL A 118 12.02 4.77 22.20
CA VAL A 118 12.57 5.15 23.50
C VAL A 118 11.48 4.89 24.51
N ASN A 119 11.64 3.83 25.30
CA ASN A 119 10.81 3.62 26.47
C ASN A 119 11.17 4.72 27.47
N SER A 120 10.40 5.81 27.46
CA SER A 120 10.42 6.74 28.59
C SER A 120 9.77 6.00 29.76
N ASP A 121 10.57 5.65 30.76
CA ASP A 121 10.05 5.12 32.01
C ASP A 121 9.00 6.10 32.53
N SER A 122 7.74 5.69 32.51
CA SER A 122 6.62 6.50 33.00
C SER A 122 6.72 6.56 34.52
N GLY A 123 7.60 7.42 35.03
CA GLY A 123 7.67 7.81 36.42
C GLY A 123 6.49 8.70 36.79
N ALA A 124 5.25 8.21 36.69
CA ALA A 124 4.08 8.72 37.39
C ALA A 124 2.83 7.87 37.08
N LYS A 125 2.12 7.50 38.14
CA LYS A 125 0.83 6.79 38.21
C LYS A 125 -0.11 7.06 37.01
N GLY A 126 -0.36 6.03 36.19
CA GLY A 126 -1.64 5.82 35.51
C GLY A 126 -1.92 6.57 34.20
N GLY A 127 -0.92 7.02 33.43
CA GLY A 127 -1.10 7.64 32.11
C GLY A 127 -0.68 6.74 30.94
N ARG A 128 -1.23 6.97 29.73
CA ARG A 128 -0.77 6.31 28.48
C ARG A 128 0.71 6.69 28.25
N PRO A 129 1.61 5.71 28.06
CA PRO A 129 3.03 6.00 27.90
C PRO A 129 3.28 6.86 26.66
N ARG A 130 4.22 7.79 26.77
CA ARG A 130 4.68 8.59 25.62
C ARG A 130 5.44 7.66 24.67
N LYS A 131 5.06 7.69 23.39
CA LYS A 131 5.78 7.00 22.31
C LYS A 131 6.75 8.00 21.69
N ASP A 132 7.96 8.02 22.22
CA ASP A 132 9.09 8.77 21.65
C ASP A 132 9.95 7.80 20.84
N TYR A 133 10.40 8.22 19.66
CA TYR A 133 11.31 7.43 18.82
C TYR A 133 12.63 8.16 18.67
N ALA A 134 13.74 7.50 18.99
CA ALA A 134 15.07 7.97 18.68
C ALA A 134 15.39 7.67 17.21
N ILE A 135 16.03 8.62 16.53
CA ILE A 135 16.47 8.46 15.15
C ILE A 135 17.84 7.80 15.13
N ASN A 136 18.06 6.89 14.18
CA ASN A 136 19.37 6.28 13.97
C ASN A 136 20.40 7.35 13.54
N PRO A 137 21.47 7.61 14.31
CA PRO A 137 22.43 8.67 14.02
C PRO A 137 23.19 8.45 12.70
N ASN A 138 23.26 7.20 12.21
CA ASN A 138 23.91 6.88 10.94
C ASN A 138 23.15 7.41 9.71
N LEU A 139 21.89 7.84 9.86
CA LEU A 139 21.11 8.44 8.76
C LEU A 139 21.74 9.75 8.26
N SER A 140 22.35 10.53 9.16
CA SER A 140 23.02 11.79 8.82
C SER A 140 24.38 11.62 8.13
N GLN A 141 24.96 10.42 8.23
CA GLN A 141 26.29 10.08 7.69
C GLN A 141 26.24 9.55 6.25
N ASN A 142 25.04 9.31 5.70
CA ASN A 142 24.88 8.75 4.37
C ASN A 142 24.30 9.78 3.39
N PRO A 143 25.11 10.71 2.86
CA PRO A 143 24.71 11.58 1.76
C PRO A 143 24.78 10.75 0.46
N GLN A 144 23.78 9.91 0.21
CA GLN A 144 23.52 9.38 -1.12
C GLN A 144 22.22 9.94 -1.67
N ASN A 145 22.27 11.23 -2.03
CA ASN A 145 21.91 11.77 -3.35
C ASN A 145 22.18 13.27 -3.40
#